data_AF-A0A7I9WRC1-F1
#
_entry.id   AF-A0A7I9WRC1-F1
#
_cell.length_a   1.000
_cell.length_b   1.000
_cell.length_c   1.000
_cell.angle_alpha   90.00
_cell.angle_beta   90.00
_cell.angle_gamma   90.00
#
_symmetry.space_group_name_H-M   'P 1'
#
loop_
_entity.id
_entity.type
_entity.pdbx_description
1 polymer ?
#
loop_
_entity_poly.entity_id
_entity_poly.type
_entity_poly.pdbx_seq_one_letter_code
_entity_poly.pdbx_strand_id
1 'polypeptide(L)'
;MADDPLPRWLRFVLKSDQAGSSWYVGLGFFFAPVLALVAPWPEVRTVLWVLIAVAGLWLGLLGVAMATGLAMMMRAGREISEEHWRALLDYR
;
A
#
# COMPACT_ATOMS: atom_id res chain seq x y z
N MET A 1 -18.11 21.76 13.58
CA MET A 1 -16.90 21.51 12.78
C MET A 1 -16.23 20.31 13.44
N ALA A 2 -16.51 19.11 12.94
CA ALA A 2 -15.91 17.90 13.51
C ALA A 2 -14.41 17.95 13.20
N ASP A 3 -13.58 18.01 14.24
CA ASP A 3 -12.14 17.85 14.09
C ASP A 3 -11.90 16.52 13.41
N ASP A 4 -11.29 16.55 12.23
CA ASP A 4 -10.93 15.35 11.49
C ASP A 4 -9.96 14.53 12.36
N PRO A 5 -10.38 13.37 12.93
CA PRO A 5 -9.54 12.65 13.88
C PRO A 5 -8.30 12.06 13.22
N LEU A 6 -8.33 11.94 11.88
CA LEU A 6 -7.26 11.41 11.07
C LEU A 6 -6.43 12.53 10.44
N PRO A 7 -5.11 12.59 10.72
CA PRO A 7 -4.21 13.47 10.00
C PRO A 7 -4.28 13.21 8.49
N ARG A 8 -4.35 14.29 7.71
CA ARG A 8 -4.45 14.22 6.23
C ARG A 8 -3.35 13.36 5.58
N TRP A 9 -2.14 13.39 6.15
CA TRP A 9 -1.02 12.57 5.68
C TRP A 9 -1.24 11.07 5.91
N LEU A 10 -1.84 10.69 7.05
CA LEU A 10 -2.13 9.28 7.37
C LEU A 10 -3.21 8.72 6.45
N ARG A 11 -4.23 9.54 6.15
CA ARG A 11 -5.25 9.19 5.15
C ARG A 11 -4.64 8.95 3.77
N PHE A 12 -3.67 9.77 3.37
CA PHE A 12 -2.95 9.58 2.12
C PHE A 12 -2.18 8.26 2.13
N VAL A 13 -1.40 7.99 3.18
CA VAL A 13 -0.64 6.73 3.33
C VAL A 13 -1.55 5.51 3.25
N LEU A 14 -2.69 5.52 3.97
CA LEU A 14 -3.65 4.41 3.96
C LEU A 14 -4.22 4.14 2.55
N LYS A 15 -4.64 5.20 1.83
CA LYS A 15 -5.16 5.04 0.46
C LYS A 15 -4.08 4.60 -0.53
N SER A 16 -2.86 5.13 -0.41
CA SER A 16 -1.73 4.75 -1.24
C SER A 16 -1.30 3.30 -1.00
N ASP A 17 -1.24 2.86 0.25
CA ASP A 17 -0.91 1.48 0.62
C ASP A 17 -1.95 0.49 0.09
N GLN A 18 -3.24 0.79 0.27
CA GLN A 18 -4.34 -0.04 -0.22
C GLN A 18 -4.34 -0.16 -1.75
N ALA A 19 -4.24 0.97 -2.46
CA ALA A 19 -4.22 0.99 -3.92
C ALA A 19 -2.94 0.34 -4.48
N GLY A 20 -1.79 0.64 -3.87
CA GLY A 20 -0.51 0.05 -4.27
C GLY A 20 -0.49 -1.45 -4.06
N SER A 21 -0.99 -1.93 -2.92
CA SER A 21 -1.03 -3.35 -2.58
C SER A 21 -1.99 -4.12 -3.50
N SER A 22 -3.17 -3.58 -3.82
CA SER A 22 -4.10 -4.23 -4.74
C SER A 22 -3.51 -4.37 -6.15
N TRP A 23 -2.85 -3.31 -6.65
CA TRP A 23 -2.15 -3.36 -7.93
C TRP A 23 -0.97 -4.34 -7.91
N TYR A 24 -0.19 -4.35 -6.83
CA TYR A 24 0.97 -5.23 -6.68
C TYR A 24 0.59 -6.71 -6.62
N VAL A 25 -0.49 -7.06 -5.92
CA VAL A 25 -1.03 -8.42 -5.91
C VAL A 25 -1.57 -8.80 -7.29
N GLY A 26 -2.34 -7.90 -7.93
CA GLY A 26 -2.90 -8.13 -9.26
C GLY A 26 -1.83 -8.34 -10.33
N LEU A 27 -0.82 -7.48 -10.37
CA LEU A 27 0.35 -7.65 -11.25
C LEU A 27 1.16 -8.89 -10.90
N GLY A 28 1.41 -9.13 -9.61
CA GLY A 28 2.20 -10.24 -9.10
C GLY A 28 1.64 -11.59 -9.55
N PHE A 29 0.31 -11.71 -9.63
CA PHE A 29 -0.36 -12.90 -10.18
C PHE A 29 0.09 -13.22 -11.62
N PHE A 30 0.22 -12.20 -12.48
CA PHE A 30 0.65 -12.37 -13.87
C PHE A 30 2.18 -12.36 -14.05
N PHE A 31 2.94 -12.10 -12.99
CA PHE A 31 4.38 -11.92 -13.06
C PHE A 31 5.09 -13.19 -13.56
N ALA A 32 4.73 -14.37 -13.04
CA ALA A 32 5.34 -15.63 -13.45
C ALA A 32 5.10 -15.98 -14.94
N PRO A 33 3.87 -15.90 -15.48
CA PRO A 33 3.64 -16.02 -16.92
C PRO A 33 4.47 -15.03 -17.76
N VAL A 34 4.57 -13.77 -17.35
CA VAL A 34 5.38 -12.76 -18.04
C VAL A 34 6.86 -13.15 -18.02
N LEU A 35 7.38 -13.58 -16.87
CA LEU A 35 8.76 -14.05 -16.74
C LEU A 35 9.07 -15.25 -17.65
N ALA A 36 8.10 -16.16 -17.85
CA ALA A 36 8.24 -17.29 -18.76
C ALA A 36 8.36 -16.84 -20.22
N LEU A 37 7.56 -15.87 -20.64
CA LEU A 37 7.63 -15.31 -21.99
C LEU A 37 8.95 -14.60 -22.27
N VAL A 38 9.47 -13.85 -21.28
CA VAL A 38 10.73 -13.10 -21.45
C VAL A 38 11.97 -13.92 -21.08
N ALA A 39 11.83 -15.22 -20.80
CA ALA A 39 12.93 -16.09 -20.41
C ALA A 39 14.14 -16.03 -21.36
N PRO A 40 14.00 -15.91 -22.70
CA PRO A 40 15.15 -15.80 -23.59
C PRO A 40 15.99 -14.52 -23.41
N TRP A 41 15.47 -13.48 -22.75
CA TRP A 41 16.14 -12.18 -22.57
C TRP A 41 16.48 -11.93 -21.09
N PRO A 42 17.70 -12.26 -20.64
CA PRO A 42 18.13 -12.06 -19.27
C PRO A 42 18.00 -10.60 -18.80
N GLU A 43 18.34 -9.63 -19.65
CA GLU A 43 18.26 -8.20 -19.33
C GLU A 43 16.83 -7.77 -18.97
N VAL A 44 15.85 -8.16 -19.79
CA VAL A 44 14.42 -7.85 -19.55
C VAL A 44 13.94 -8.47 -18.25
N ARG A 45 14.36 -9.71 -17.98
CA ARG A 45 14.01 -10.42 -16.76
C ARG A 45 14.58 -9.73 -15.51
N THR A 46 15.83 -9.28 -15.57
CA THR A 46 16.47 -8.51 -14.49
C THR A 46 15.72 -7.22 -14.23
N VAL A 47 15.36 -6.47 -15.28
CA VAL A 47 14.56 -5.24 -15.14
C VAL A 47 13.23 -5.53 -14.45
N LEU A 48 12.51 -6.59 -14.82
CA LEU A 48 11.26 -6.97 -14.16
C LEU A 48 11.46 -7.29 -12.67
N TRP A 49 12.51 -8.02 -12.31
CA TRP A 49 12.84 -8.31 -10.91
C TRP A 49 13.18 -7.06 -10.12
N VAL A 50 13.92 -6.11 -10.72
CA VAL A 50 14.21 -4.83 -10.08
C VAL A 50 12.93 -4.02 -9.87
N LEU A 51 12.06 -3.96 -10.88
CA LEU A 51 10.79 -3.21 -10.78
C LEU A 51 9.89 -3.77 -9.68
N ILE A 52 9.72 -5.08 -9.59
CA ILE A 52 8.90 -5.69 -8.54
C ILE A 52 9.53 -5.51 -7.15
N ALA A 53 10.86 -5.59 -7.04
CA ALA A 53 11.55 -5.35 -5.77
C ALA A 53 11.40 -3.88 -5.31
N VAL A 54 11.56 -2.92 -6.21
CA VAL A 54 11.38 -1.49 -5.91
C VAL A 54 9.93 -1.20 -5.50
N ALA A 55 8.95 -1.75 -6.22
CA ALA A 55 7.55 -1.62 -5.86
C ALA A 55 7.25 -2.23 -4.49
N GLY A 56 7.76 -3.44 -4.20
CA GLY A 56 7.61 -4.10 -2.91
C GLY A 56 8.27 -3.31 -1.77
N LEU A 57 9.46 -2.74 -2.01
CA LEU A 57 10.14 -1.87 -1.04
C LEU A 57 9.32 -0.62 -0.73
N TRP A 58 8.78 0.04 -1.76
CA TRP A 58 7.93 1.22 -1.59
C TRP A 58 6.67 0.90 -0.77
N LEU A 59 6.03 -0.25 -1.05
CA LEU A 59 4.90 -0.72 -0.26
C LEU A 59 5.29 -1.04 1.18
N GLY A 60 6.45 -1.65 1.41
CA GLY A 60 6.97 -1.87 2.76
C GLY A 60 7.13 -0.55 3.55
N LEU A 61 7.65 0.49 2.90
CA LEU A 61 7.76 1.83 3.51
C LEU A 61 6.39 2.44 3.84
N LEU A 62 5.42 2.30 2.93
CA LEU A 62 4.03 2.75 3.16
C LEU A 62 3.39 1.99 4.33
N GLY A 63 3.55 0.67 4.41
CA GLY A 63 3.06 -0.15 5.51
C GLY A 63 3.66 0.25 6.86
N VAL A 64 4.98 0.51 6.92
CA VAL A 64 5.63 1.03 8.13
C VAL A 64 5.08 2.40 8.51
N ALA A 65 4.89 3.31 7.55
CA ALA A 65 4.32 4.62 7.80
C ALA A 65 2.87 4.53 8.32
N MET A 66 2.08 3.60 7.77
CA MET A 66 0.71 3.31 8.20
C MET A 66 0.68 2.82 9.65
N ALA A 67 1.45 1.76 9.96
CA ALA A 67 1.54 1.20 11.31
C ALA A 67 1.98 2.26 12.32
N THR A 68 2.95 3.09 11.96
CA THR A 68 3.45 4.18 12.81
C THR A 68 2.35 5.23 13.06
N GLY A 69 1.63 5.64 12.03
CA GLY A 69 0.54 6.61 12.15
C GLY A 69 -0.60 6.12 13.03
N LEU A 70 -1.00 4.85 12.87
CA LEU A 70 -2.00 4.22 13.72
C LEU A 70 -1.54 4.09 15.17
N ALA A 71 -0.30 3.64 15.40
CA ALA A 71 0.28 3.54 16.74
C ALA A 71 0.33 4.90 17.47
N MET A 72 0.70 5.97 16.77
CA MET A 72 0.66 7.33 17.32
C MET A 72 -0.75 7.77 17.70
N MET A 73 -1.76 7.36 16.91
CA MET A 73 -3.16 7.74 17.17
C MET A 73 -3.72 7.00 18.39
N MET A 74 -3.41 5.71 18.53
CA MET A 74 -3.71 4.93 19.74
C MET A 74 -3.01 5.53 20.96
N ARG A 75 -1.73 5.92 20.84
CA ARG A 75 -0.99 6.58 21.92
C ARG A 75 -1.62 7.91 22.34
N ALA A 76 -2.23 8.65 21.42
CA ALA A 76 -2.91 9.91 21.68
C ALA A 76 -4.31 9.73 22.32
N GLY A 77 -4.74 8.50 22.59
CA GLY A 77 -6.08 8.21 23.10
C GLY A 77 -7.19 8.51 22.08
N ARG A 78 -6.84 8.63 20.79
CA ARG A 78 -7.81 8.86 19.72
C ARG A 78 -8.31 7.52 19.20
N GLU A 79 -9.54 7.19 19.53
CA GLU A 79 -10.26 6.07 18.91
C GLU A 79 -10.79 6.49 17.54
N ILE A 80 -10.54 5.65 16.53
CA ILE A 80 -11.12 5.83 15.20
C ILE A 80 -12.54 5.27 15.27
N SER A 81 -13.57 6.12 15.18
CA SER A 81 -14.95 5.64 15.15
C SER A 81 -15.19 4.76 13.92
N GLU A 82 -16.11 3.81 14.03
CA GLU A 82 -16.42 2.87 12.95
C GLU A 82 -16.88 3.57 11.66
N GLU A 83 -17.55 4.71 11.79
CA GLU A 83 -17.96 5.58 10.67
C GLU A 83 -16.76 6.16 9.92
N HIS A 84 -15.67 6.50 10.62
CA HIS A 84 -14.43 6.97 10.00
C HIS A 84 -13.66 5.83 9.31
N TRP A 85 -13.68 4.62 9.87
CA TRP A 85 -13.13 3.43 9.20
C TRP A 85 -13.86 3.14 7.89
N ARG A 86 -15.19 3.23 7.88
CA ARG A 86 -16.00 3.06 6.67
C ARG A 86 -15.73 4.15 5.63
N ALA A 87 -15.58 5.40 6.06
CA ALA A 87 -15.22 6.50 5.17
C ALA A 87 -13.78 6.39 4.62
N LEU A 88 -12.87 5.75 5.36
CA LEU A 88 -11.50 5.47 4.90
C LEU A 88 -11.44 4.36 3.86
N LEU A 89 -12.18 3.27 4.10
CA LEU A 89 -12.17 2.08 3.26
C LEU A 89 -13.11 2.17 2.05
N ASP A 90 -13.97 3.20 1.99
CA ASP A 90 -14.97 3.45 0.95
C ASP A 90 -15.54 2.13 0.42
N TYR A 91 -16.12 1.35 1.33
CA TYR A 91 -16.83 0.13 0.99
C TYR A 91 -18.16 0.57 0.37
N ARG A 92 -18.15 0.83 -0.93
CA ARG A 92 -19.38 0.96 -1.69
C ARG A 92 -20.08 -0.39 -1.81
#